data_AF-A0A376FEF1-F1
#
_entry.id   AF-A0A376FEF1-F1
#
_cell.length_a   1.000
_cell.length_b   1.000
_cell.length_c   1.000
_cell.angle_alpha   90.00
_cell.angle_beta   90.00
_cell.angle_gamma   90.00
#
_symmetry.space_group_name_H-M   'P 1'
#
loop_
_entity.id
_entity.type
_entity.pdbx_description
1 polymer ?
#
loop_
_entity_poly.entity_id
_entity_poly.type
_entity_poly.pdbx_seq_one_letter_code
_entity_poly.pdbx_strand_id
1 'polypeptide(L)'
;MVKAVEQVSYQTGNFLLIGNGYHNEQKERQAIEQLIRHRCAALVVHAKMIPDAELIHLMKQMPGMVIINRIIPGFEKRCVALDDRYGAWLATRHLIQQGHTRIGYLCSNHPISDAEDRLQGYYDALRENGLPCNDRLVAYGEPDESGGEQAMDRTARSAGGIFTAVASYNDSMAAGAMGVLNDNGI
;
A
#
# COMPACT_ATOMS: atom_id res chain seq x y z
N MET A 1 -9.27 -6.41 -5.69
CA MET A 1 -10.17 -6.79 -4.58
C MET A 1 -11.64 -6.86 -5.01
N VAL A 2 -12.29 -5.75 -5.38
CA VAL A 2 -13.75 -5.69 -5.67
C VAL A 2 -14.22 -6.77 -6.64
N LYS A 3 -13.52 -6.96 -7.78
CA LYS A 3 -13.84 -8.01 -8.76
C LYS A 3 -13.90 -9.42 -8.16
N ALA A 4 -12.99 -9.76 -7.25
CA ALA A 4 -12.97 -11.09 -6.61
C ALA A 4 -14.13 -11.26 -5.63
N VAL A 5 -14.42 -10.21 -4.84
CA VAL A 5 -15.59 -10.19 -3.94
C VAL A 5 -16.88 -10.33 -4.74
N GLU A 6 -17.02 -9.60 -5.85
CA GLU A 6 -18.16 -9.68 -6.75
C GLU A 6 -18.36 -11.09 -7.32
N GLN A 7 -17.29 -11.72 -7.81
CA GLN A 7 -17.35 -13.08 -8.34
C GLN A 7 -17.86 -14.10 -7.29
N VAL A 8 -17.35 -14.03 -6.07
CA VAL A 8 -17.78 -14.92 -4.98
C VAL A 8 -19.22 -14.61 -4.55
N SER A 9 -19.59 -13.34 -4.45
CA SER A 9 -20.97 -12.93 -4.15
C SER A 9 -21.94 -13.47 -5.19
N TYR A 10 -21.61 -13.38 -6.47
CA TYR A 10 -22.44 -13.93 -7.55
C TYR A 10 -22.60 -15.44 -7.45
N GLN A 11 -21.50 -16.18 -7.22
CA GLN A 11 -21.52 -17.64 -7.06
C GLN A 11 -22.34 -18.12 -5.85
N THR A 12 -22.47 -17.28 -4.83
CA THR A 12 -23.18 -17.61 -3.58
C THR A 12 -24.60 -17.04 -3.54
N GLY A 13 -25.06 -16.37 -4.60
CA GLY A 13 -26.37 -15.73 -4.66
C GLY A 13 -26.51 -14.49 -3.77
N ASN A 14 -25.40 -13.91 -3.33
CA ASN A 14 -25.36 -12.72 -2.49
C ASN A 14 -25.31 -11.44 -3.34
N PHE A 15 -25.98 -10.39 -2.86
CA PHE A 15 -25.92 -9.06 -3.47
C PHE A 15 -24.77 -8.24 -2.90
N LEU A 16 -24.03 -7.53 -3.75
CA LEU A 16 -22.88 -6.70 -3.35
C LEU A 16 -23.29 -5.23 -3.21
N LEU A 17 -23.05 -4.66 -2.03
CA LEU A 17 -23.11 -3.22 -1.76
C LEU A 17 -21.70 -2.68 -1.52
N ILE A 18 -21.38 -1.54 -2.12
CA ILE A 18 -20.06 -0.91 -2.06
C ILE A 18 -20.16 0.46 -1.40
N GLY A 19 -19.29 0.72 -0.42
CA GLY A 19 -19.10 2.03 0.20
C GLY A 19 -17.64 2.45 0.13
N ASN A 20 -17.37 3.72 -0.18
CA ASN A 20 -16.02 4.24 -0.38
C ASN A 20 -15.63 5.22 0.74
N GLY A 21 -14.54 4.91 1.45
CA GLY A 21 -14.01 5.77 2.53
C GLY A 21 -12.93 6.77 2.10
N TYR A 22 -12.27 6.55 0.95
CA TYR A 22 -11.22 7.44 0.39
C TYR A 22 -10.16 7.90 1.41
N HIS A 23 -9.58 6.98 2.18
CA HIS A 23 -8.54 7.28 3.19
C HIS A 23 -8.91 8.46 4.10
N ASN A 24 -10.17 8.51 4.51
CA ASN A 24 -10.68 9.52 5.43
C ASN A 24 -11.44 8.81 6.56
N GLU A 25 -11.01 9.04 7.80
CA GLU A 25 -11.56 8.38 8.99
C GLU A 25 -13.09 8.47 9.06
N GLN A 26 -13.64 9.68 8.90
CA GLN A 26 -15.09 9.89 9.02
C GLN A 26 -15.86 9.20 7.90
N LYS A 27 -15.35 9.23 6.67
CA LYS A 27 -15.98 8.56 5.53
C LYS A 27 -15.87 7.03 5.63
N GLU A 28 -14.73 6.50 6.08
CA GLU A 28 -14.56 5.07 6.37
C GLU A 28 -15.57 4.59 7.42
N ARG A 29 -15.69 5.31 8.54
CA ARG A 29 -16.70 5.06 9.58
C ARG A 29 -18.10 5.07 9.01
N GLN A 30 -18.47 6.15 8.32
CA GLN A 30 -19.82 6.29 7.74
C GLN A 30 -20.15 5.18 6.75
N ALA A 31 -19.21 4.79 5.89
CA ALA A 31 -19.42 3.70 4.92
C ALA A 31 -19.69 2.37 5.63
N ILE A 32 -18.90 2.02 6.65
CA ILE A 32 -19.10 0.78 7.42
C ILE A 32 -20.46 0.81 8.13
N GLU A 33 -20.78 1.89 8.83
CA GLU A 33 -22.05 2.04 9.52
C GLU A 33 -23.25 1.99 8.59
N GLN A 34 -23.16 2.60 7.40
CA GLN A 34 -24.23 2.57 6.40
C GLN A 34 -24.51 1.14 5.94
N LEU A 35 -23.47 0.36 5.65
CA LEU A 35 -23.60 -1.04 5.25
C LEU A 35 -24.20 -1.90 6.38
N ILE A 36 -23.82 -1.64 7.64
CA ILE A 36 -24.45 -2.29 8.81
C ILE A 36 -25.94 -1.89 8.91
N ARG A 37 -26.29 -0.60 8.74
CA ARG A 37 -27.69 -0.12 8.76
C ARG A 37 -28.53 -0.72 7.62
N HIS A 38 -27.92 -0.98 6.47
CA HIS A 38 -28.54 -1.70 5.36
C HIS A 38 -28.65 -3.22 5.59
N ARG A 39 -28.29 -3.71 6.78
CA ARG A 39 -28.38 -5.12 7.19
C ARG A 39 -27.58 -6.06 6.28
N CYS A 40 -26.42 -5.60 5.80
CA CYS A 40 -25.46 -6.49 5.13
C CYS A 40 -25.11 -7.67 6.04
N ALA A 41 -25.21 -8.90 5.53
CA ALA A 41 -24.94 -10.12 6.31
C ALA A 41 -23.45 -10.33 6.63
N ALA A 42 -22.57 -9.71 5.84
CA ALA A 42 -21.12 -9.73 6.01
C ALA A 42 -20.52 -8.44 5.43
N LEU A 43 -19.31 -8.09 5.87
CA LEU A 43 -18.56 -6.96 5.33
C LEU A 43 -17.11 -7.39 5.03
N VAL A 44 -16.61 -6.99 3.87
CA VAL A 44 -15.18 -7.06 3.53
C VAL A 44 -14.67 -5.62 3.56
N VAL A 45 -13.84 -5.29 4.54
CA VAL A 45 -13.44 -3.91 4.83
C VAL A 45 -11.95 -3.71 4.59
N HIS A 46 -11.60 -2.74 3.76
CA HIS A 46 -10.25 -2.20 3.63
C HIS A 46 -10.27 -0.76 4.14
N ALA A 47 -9.72 -0.53 5.32
CA ALA A 47 -9.78 0.76 6.01
C ALA A 47 -8.48 1.02 6.77
N LYS A 48 -7.90 2.21 6.56
CA LYS A 48 -6.56 2.55 7.07
C LYS A 48 -6.57 3.71 8.06
N MET A 49 -7.57 4.58 8.01
CA MET A 49 -7.60 5.78 8.85
C MET A 49 -8.40 5.59 10.12
N ILE A 50 -9.47 4.78 10.08
CA ILE A 50 -10.24 4.46 11.28
C ILE A 50 -9.34 3.79 12.35
N PRO A 51 -9.40 4.23 13.62
CA PRO A 51 -8.59 3.65 14.69
C PRO A 51 -8.95 2.19 14.99
N ASP A 52 -7.97 1.40 15.42
CA ASP A 52 -8.17 -0.02 15.77
C ASP A 52 -9.25 -0.22 16.84
N ALA A 53 -9.27 0.64 17.87
CA ALA A 53 -10.25 0.55 18.96
C ALA A 53 -11.70 0.61 18.46
N GLU A 54 -11.93 1.41 17.42
CA GLU A 54 -13.24 1.56 16.81
C GLU A 54 -13.58 0.42 15.85
N LEU A 55 -12.62 -0.01 15.03
CA LEU A 55 -12.79 -1.22 14.22
C LEU A 55 -13.09 -2.43 15.11
N ILE A 56 -12.41 -2.57 16.24
CA ILE A 56 -12.67 -3.61 17.24
C ILE A 56 -14.12 -3.55 17.72
N HIS A 57 -14.67 -2.36 17.96
CA HIS A 57 -16.08 -2.20 18.35
C HIS A 57 -17.03 -2.66 17.24
N LEU A 58 -16.82 -2.20 16.00
CA LEU A 58 -17.61 -2.58 14.84
C LEU A 58 -17.50 -4.09 14.54
N MET A 59 -16.31 -4.67 14.69
CA MET A 59 -16.03 -6.10 14.52
C MET A 59 -16.74 -6.97 15.57
N LYS A 60 -16.99 -6.45 16.77
CA LYS A 60 -17.80 -7.14 17.79
C LYS A 60 -19.28 -7.12 17.43
N GLN A 61 -19.77 -5.99 16.89
CA GLN A 61 -21.16 -5.87 16.44
C GLN A 61 -21.45 -6.69 15.19
N MET A 62 -20.45 -6.88 14.33
CA MET A 62 -20.57 -7.60 13.07
C MET A 62 -19.66 -8.84 13.00
N PRO A 63 -20.15 -10.02 13.41
CA PRO A 63 -19.38 -11.28 13.32
C PRO A 63 -18.89 -11.62 11.90
N GLY A 64 -19.66 -11.25 10.88
CA GLY A 64 -19.33 -11.45 9.46
C GLY A 64 -18.37 -10.42 8.87
N MET A 65 -17.74 -9.55 9.67
CA MET A 65 -16.77 -8.58 9.17
C MET A 65 -15.36 -9.15 9.09
N VAL A 66 -14.73 -9.01 7.92
CA VAL A 66 -13.36 -9.39 7.62
C VAL A 66 -12.58 -8.14 7.22
N ILE A 67 -11.37 -7.98 7.76
CA ILE A 67 -10.48 -6.86 7.46
C ILE A 67 -9.43 -7.29 6.43
N ILE A 68 -9.20 -6.46 5.43
CA ILE A 68 -8.19 -6.64 4.39
C ILE A 68 -7.05 -5.65 4.60
N ASN A 69 -5.83 -6.11 4.34
CA ASN A 69 -4.59 -5.34 4.38
C ASN A 69 -4.27 -4.71 5.75
N ARG A 70 -4.80 -5.22 6.85
CA ARG A 70 -4.52 -4.72 8.21
C ARG A 70 -4.80 -5.82 9.21
N ILE A 71 -3.95 -5.97 10.22
CA ILE A 71 -4.17 -6.89 11.34
C ILE A 71 -4.77 -6.12 12.50
N ILE A 72 -5.93 -6.57 12.99
CA ILE A 72 -6.59 -6.00 14.16
C ILE A 72 -6.36 -6.91 15.38
N PRO A 73 -5.79 -6.40 16.48
CA PRO A 73 -5.53 -7.18 17.69
C PRO A 73 -6.80 -7.86 18.24
N GLY A 74 -6.71 -9.16 18.51
CA GLY A 74 -7.82 -9.99 18.98
C GLY A 74 -8.78 -10.46 17.87
N PHE A 75 -8.56 -10.05 16.62
CA PHE A 75 -9.34 -10.48 15.46
C PHE A 75 -8.46 -10.98 14.30
N GLU A 76 -7.26 -11.45 14.59
CA GLU A 76 -6.25 -11.89 13.61
C GLU A 76 -6.83 -12.94 12.64
N LYS A 77 -7.65 -13.86 13.14
CA LYS A 77 -8.33 -14.90 12.33
C LYS A 77 -9.35 -14.36 11.32
N ARG A 78 -9.75 -13.10 11.45
CA ARG A 78 -10.67 -12.39 10.54
C ARG A 78 -9.95 -11.28 9.77
N CYS A 79 -8.62 -11.30 9.76
CA CYS A 79 -7.80 -10.37 9.01
C CYS A 79 -7.06 -11.13 7.90
N VAL A 80 -7.04 -10.55 6.71
CA VAL A 80 -6.24 -11.02 5.58
C VAL A 80 -5.30 -9.89 5.20
N ALA A 81 -4.03 -10.02 5.55
CA ALA A 81 -3.00 -9.02 5.29
C ALA A 81 -1.77 -9.65 4.65
N LEU A 82 -0.98 -8.81 3.98
CA LEU A 82 0.32 -9.16 3.44
C LEU A 82 1.41 -8.68 4.40
N ASP A 83 2.57 -9.30 4.33
CA ASP A 83 3.78 -8.77 4.96
C ASP A 83 4.42 -7.76 4.00
N ASP A 84 3.99 -6.51 4.11
CA ASP A 84 4.43 -5.41 3.25
C ASP A 84 5.94 -5.14 3.37
N ARG A 85 6.48 -5.27 4.59
CA ARG A 85 7.92 -5.11 4.86
C ARG A 85 8.73 -6.20 4.18
N TYR A 86 8.31 -7.46 4.34
CA TYR A 86 8.97 -8.58 3.67
C TYR A 86 8.83 -8.51 2.14
N GLY A 87 7.67 -8.07 1.64
CA GLY A 87 7.45 -7.87 0.21
C GLY A 87 8.39 -6.83 -0.40
N ALA A 88 8.54 -5.67 0.23
CA ALA A 88 9.45 -4.63 -0.22
C ALA A 88 10.93 -5.02 -0.08
N TRP A 89 11.26 -5.76 0.99
CA TRP A 89 12.58 -6.35 1.15
C TRP A 89 12.91 -7.32 0.00
N LEU A 90 11.99 -8.22 -0.35
CA LEU A 90 12.18 -9.16 -1.47
C LEU A 90 12.41 -8.42 -2.79
N ALA A 91 11.60 -7.41 -3.09
CA ALA A 91 11.72 -6.61 -4.31
C ALA A 91 13.06 -5.87 -4.39
N THR A 92 13.47 -5.23 -3.29
CA THR A 92 14.75 -4.50 -3.21
C THR A 92 15.94 -5.46 -3.29
N ARG A 93 15.87 -6.58 -2.57
CA ARG A 93 16.90 -7.63 -2.60
C ARG A 93 17.09 -8.19 -4.01
N HIS A 94 16.01 -8.34 -4.77
CA HIS A 94 16.11 -8.78 -6.16
C HIS A 94 16.97 -7.82 -7.01
N LEU A 95 16.76 -6.51 -6.87
CA LEU A 95 17.59 -5.50 -7.56
C LEU A 95 19.06 -5.58 -7.13
N ILE A 96 19.32 -5.78 -5.84
CA ILE A 96 20.69 -5.96 -5.33
C ILE A 96 21.34 -7.21 -5.94
N GLN A 97 20.60 -8.32 -6.06
CA GLN A 97 21.07 -9.56 -6.69
C GLN A 97 21.37 -9.40 -8.18
N GLN A 98 20.74 -8.43 -8.87
CA GLN A 98 21.09 -8.04 -10.24
C GLN A 98 22.33 -7.13 -10.32
N GLY A 99 22.96 -6.80 -9.18
CA GLY A 99 24.18 -6.00 -9.12
C GLY A 99 23.95 -4.50 -8.86
N HIS A 100 22.71 -4.08 -8.62
CA HIS A 100 22.42 -2.68 -8.33
C HIS A 100 22.81 -2.31 -6.89
N THR A 101 23.67 -1.31 -6.73
CA THR A 101 24.13 -0.81 -5.43
C THR A 101 23.56 0.55 -5.05
N ARG A 102 22.96 1.25 -6.02
CA ARG A 102 22.31 2.56 -5.86
C ARG A 102 20.89 2.46 -6.37
N ILE A 103 19.97 2.24 -5.45
CA ILE A 103 18.57 1.96 -5.74
C ILE A 103 17.74 3.13 -5.22
N GLY A 104 16.95 3.75 -6.09
CA GLY A 104 15.94 4.73 -5.69
C GLY A 104 14.71 4.04 -5.09
N TYR A 105 14.00 4.72 -4.19
CA TYR A 105 12.73 4.25 -3.68
C TYR A 105 11.66 5.35 -3.78
N LEU A 106 10.56 5.05 -4.46
CA LEU A 106 9.40 5.96 -4.55
C LEU A 106 8.36 5.53 -3.53
N CYS A 107 8.17 6.34 -2.50
CA CYS A 107 7.29 6.06 -1.37
C CYS A 107 5.96 6.83 -1.49
N SER A 108 4.89 6.27 -0.92
CA SER A 108 3.65 6.99 -0.72
C SER A 108 3.81 8.07 0.36
N ASN A 109 3.20 9.23 0.15
CA ASN A 109 3.09 10.30 1.15
C ASN A 109 1.90 10.13 2.12
N HIS A 110 1.11 9.07 1.98
CA HIS A 110 -0.03 8.82 2.87
C HIS A 110 0.46 8.39 4.26
N PRO A 111 -0.15 8.89 5.35
CA PRO A 111 0.24 8.53 6.71
C PRO A 111 -0.36 7.17 7.11
N ILE A 112 0.01 6.10 6.40
CA ILE A 112 -0.49 4.74 6.60
C ILE A 112 0.66 3.74 6.83
N SER A 113 0.37 2.67 7.56
CA SER A 113 1.34 1.62 7.90
C SER A 113 2.08 1.06 6.69
N ASP A 114 1.38 0.87 5.58
CA ASP A 114 1.93 0.19 4.39
C ASP A 114 3.11 0.98 3.79
N ALA A 115 3.02 2.31 3.82
CA ALA A 115 4.09 3.18 3.33
C ALA A 115 5.34 3.05 4.20
N GLU A 116 5.16 3.02 5.52
CA GLU A 116 6.25 2.84 6.48
C GLU A 116 6.85 1.43 6.39
N ASP A 117 6.02 0.39 6.40
CA ASP A 117 6.45 -1.01 6.35
C ASP A 117 7.26 -1.31 5.08
N ARG A 118 6.78 -0.87 3.91
CA ARG A 118 7.50 -1.06 2.65
C ARG A 118 8.82 -0.28 2.61
N LEU A 119 8.83 0.96 3.14
CA LEU A 119 10.07 1.74 3.25
C LEU A 119 11.09 1.06 4.18
N GLN A 120 10.64 0.47 5.29
CA GLN A 120 11.52 -0.31 6.17
C GLN A 120 12.07 -1.55 5.47
N GLY A 121 11.24 -2.25 4.67
CA GLY A 121 11.69 -3.40 3.87
C GLY A 121 12.80 -3.03 2.88
N TYR A 122 12.67 -1.89 2.21
CA TYR A 122 13.72 -1.32 1.37
C TYR A 122 15.03 -1.10 2.16
N TYR A 123 14.96 -0.43 3.31
CA TYR A 123 16.15 -0.19 4.13
C TYR A 123 16.77 -1.45 4.71
N ASP A 124 15.96 -2.44 5.10
CA ASP A 124 16.44 -3.72 5.59
C ASP A 124 17.26 -4.45 4.50
N ALA A 125 16.78 -4.46 3.26
CA ALA A 125 17.48 -5.11 2.16
C ALA A 125 18.83 -4.45 1.87
N LEU A 126 18.91 -3.11 1.97
CA LEU A 126 20.18 -2.38 1.85
C LEU A 126 21.14 -2.73 3.00
N ARG A 127 20.64 -2.67 4.25
CA ARG A 127 21.45 -2.94 5.45
C ARG A 127 22.02 -4.36 5.47
N GLU A 128 21.22 -5.35 5.11
CA GLU A 128 21.65 -6.75 5.05
C GLU A 128 22.75 -7.02 4.01
N ASN A 129 22.81 -6.20 2.95
CA ASN A 129 23.82 -6.32 1.90
C ASN A 129 24.96 -5.29 2.05
N GLY A 130 25.05 -4.60 3.20
CA GLY A 130 26.10 -3.63 3.46
C GLY A 130 26.05 -2.38 2.58
N LEU A 131 24.89 -2.06 2.00
CA LEU A 131 24.68 -0.88 1.17
C LEU A 131 24.24 0.32 2.03
N PRO A 132 24.67 1.55 1.69
CA PRO A 132 24.30 2.74 2.45
C PRO A 132 22.82 3.10 2.25
N CYS A 133 22.11 3.33 3.35
CA CYS A 133 20.80 3.97 3.31
C CYS A 133 20.99 5.46 3.03
N ASN A 134 20.62 5.91 1.84
CA ASN A 134 20.70 7.31 1.44
C ASN A 134 19.30 7.88 1.26
N ASP A 135 18.86 8.70 2.21
CA ASP A 135 17.53 9.33 2.19
C ASP A 135 17.31 10.20 0.95
N ARG A 136 18.37 10.66 0.27
CA ARG A 136 18.25 11.41 -0.99
C ARG A 136 17.77 10.55 -2.17
N LEU A 137 17.85 9.23 -2.04
CA LEU A 137 17.32 8.26 -3.01
C LEU A 137 15.86 7.90 -2.70
N VAL A 138 15.29 8.43 -1.62
CA VAL A 138 13.89 8.24 -1.26
C VAL A 138 13.11 9.49 -1.60
N ALA A 139 12.08 9.35 -2.43
CA ALA A 139 11.15 10.42 -2.74
C ALA A 139 9.73 10.02 -2.36
N TYR A 140 8.92 11.00 -1.96
CA TYR A 140 7.54 10.81 -1.56
C TYR A 140 6.60 11.47 -2.56
N GLY A 141 5.53 10.79 -2.91
CA GLY A 141 4.47 11.28 -3.79
C GLY A 141 3.11 10.68 -3.46
N GLU A 142 2.07 11.24 -4.05
CA GLU A 142 0.76 10.57 -4.04
C GLU A 142 0.89 9.18 -4.68
N PRO A 143 0.17 8.15 -4.18
CA PRO A 143 0.28 6.78 -4.67
C PRO A 143 -0.46 6.55 -6.00
N ASP A 144 -0.37 7.52 -6.91
CA ASP A 144 -0.91 7.51 -8.26
C ASP A 144 0.20 7.75 -9.30
N GLU A 145 -0.20 7.83 -10.57
CA GLU A 145 0.74 8.02 -11.69
C GLU A 145 1.47 9.36 -11.60
N SER A 146 0.74 10.46 -11.38
CA SER A 146 1.34 11.80 -11.29
C SER A 146 2.26 11.95 -10.09
N GLY A 147 1.94 11.33 -8.95
CA GLY A 147 2.80 11.30 -7.78
C GLY A 147 4.08 10.49 -8.04
N GLY A 148 3.99 9.40 -8.81
CA GLY A 148 5.13 8.65 -9.32
C GLY A 148 6.06 9.47 -10.20
N GLU A 149 5.50 10.20 -11.18
CA GLU A 149 6.25 11.12 -12.04
C GLU A 149 7.02 12.15 -11.21
N GLN A 150 6.32 12.86 -10.32
CA GLN A 150 6.92 13.89 -9.48
C GLN A 150 7.99 13.35 -8.53
N ALA A 151 7.80 12.13 -8.01
CA ALA A 151 8.78 11.48 -7.14
C ALA A 151 10.02 11.07 -7.94
N MET A 152 9.85 10.54 -9.15
CA MET A 152 10.97 10.19 -10.04
C MET A 152 11.77 11.42 -10.45
N ASP A 153 11.10 12.51 -10.83
CA ASP A 153 11.73 13.78 -11.18
C ASP A 153 12.60 14.33 -10.03
N ARG A 154 12.08 14.24 -8.79
CA ARG A 154 12.82 14.64 -7.59
C ARG A 154 14.04 13.75 -7.37
N THR A 155 13.88 12.43 -7.44
CA THR A 155 14.99 11.47 -7.26
C THR A 155 16.08 11.67 -8.32
N ALA A 156 15.71 11.91 -9.58
CA ALA A 156 16.67 12.19 -10.65
C ALA A 156 17.50 13.46 -10.37
N ARG A 157 16.88 14.51 -9.82
CA ARG A 157 17.54 15.77 -9.46
C ARG A 157 18.35 15.68 -8.16
N SER A 158 17.87 14.97 -7.15
CA SER A 158 18.50 14.87 -5.82
C SER A 158 19.68 13.90 -5.77
N ALA A 159 19.69 12.88 -6.63
CA ALA A 159 20.70 11.82 -6.63
C ALA A 159 22.02 12.20 -7.34
N GLY A 160 22.18 13.44 -7.81
CA GLY A 160 23.32 13.82 -8.66
C GLY A 160 23.40 12.96 -9.94
N GLY A 161 22.28 12.36 -10.35
CA GLY A 161 22.17 11.52 -11.55
C GLY A 161 22.67 10.08 -11.42
N ILE A 162 22.90 9.53 -10.22
CA ILE A 162 23.46 8.17 -10.11
C ILE A 162 22.68 7.22 -9.20
N PHE A 163 21.54 6.75 -9.70
CA PHE A 163 20.93 5.47 -9.34
C PHE A 163 20.92 4.56 -10.57
N THR A 164 20.80 3.26 -10.36
CA THR A 164 20.78 2.27 -11.46
C THR A 164 19.52 1.42 -11.49
N ALA A 165 18.69 1.54 -10.46
CA ALA A 165 17.39 0.88 -10.35
C ALA A 165 16.47 1.69 -9.43
N VAL A 166 15.17 1.47 -9.54
CA VAL A 166 14.15 2.08 -8.69
C VAL A 166 13.18 1.00 -8.22
N ALA A 167 12.91 0.96 -6.92
CA ALA A 167 11.78 0.26 -6.35
C ALA A 167 10.65 1.26 -6.09
N SER A 168 9.41 0.87 -6.40
CA SER A 168 8.24 1.74 -6.26
C SER A 168 7.28 1.18 -5.22
N TYR A 169 6.60 2.06 -4.49
CA TYR A 169 5.55 1.71 -3.55
C TYR A 169 4.42 0.93 -4.23
N ASN A 170 4.01 1.30 -5.44
CA ASN A 170 3.00 0.58 -6.22
C ASN A 170 3.22 0.70 -7.73
N ASP A 171 2.39 -0.02 -8.49
CA ASP A 171 2.47 -0.08 -9.95
C ASP A 171 2.12 1.25 -10.62
N SER A 172 1.17 2.02 -10.08
CA SER A 172 0.79 3.33 -10.63
C SER A 172 1.95 4.32 -10.54
N MET A 173 2.62 4.39 -9.40
CA MET A 173 3.81 5.22 -9.24
C MET A 173 4.97 4.72 -10.12
N ALA A 174 5.10 3.41 -10.30
CA ALA A 174 6.12 2.84 -11.19
C ALA A 174 5.86 3.22 -12.65
N ALA A 175 4.60 3.21 -13.09
CA ALA A 175 4.19 3.63 -14.43
C ALA A 175 4.55 5.11 -14.68
N GLY A 176 4.21 6.00 -13.73
CA GLY A 176 4.58 7.41 -13.81
C GLY A 176 6.09 7.62 -13.84
N ALA A 177 6.85 6.86 -13.04
CA ALA A 177 8.30 6.90 -13.06
C ALA A 177 8.89 6.46 -14.42
N MET A 178 8.37 5.38 -15.00
CA MET A 178 8.78 4.92 -16.33
C MET A 178 8.49 5.98 -17.41
N GLY A 179 7.35 6.68 -17.33
CA GLY A 179 7.02 7.80 -18.21
C GLY A 179 8.09 8.90 -18.17
N VAL A 180 8.46 9.34 -16.97
CA VAL A 180 9.52 10.34 -16.77
C VAL A 180 10.87 9.88 -17.32
N LEU A 181 11.28 8.63 -17.05
CA LEU A 181 12.55 8.11 -17.54
C LEU A 181 12.58 8.05 -19.08
N ASN A 182 11.49 7.59 -19.69
CA ASN A 182 11.34 7.52 -21.14
C ASN A 182 11.39 8.92 -21.78
N ASP A 183 10.72 9.92 -21.21
CA ASP A 183 10.74 11.30 -21.70
C ASP A 183 12.12 11.95 -21.63
N ASN A 184 12.97 11.48 -20.70
CA ASN A 184 14.36 11.90 -20.56
C ASN A 184 15.35 11.00 -21.32
N GLY A 185 14.86 9.99 -22.07
CA GLY A 185 15.68 9.09 -22.88
C GLY A 185 16.53 8.10 -22.08
N ILE A 186 16.08 7.72 -20.88
CA ILE A 186 16.72 6.73 -19.99
C ILE A 186 16.03 5.37 -20.12
#